data_AF-A0A2W2BXT7-F1
#
_entry.id   AF-A0A2W2BXT7-F1
#
_cell.length_a   1.000
_cell.length_b   1.000
_cell.length_c   1.000
_cell.angle_alpha   90.00
_cell.angle_beta   90.00
_cell.angle_gamma   90.00
#
_symmetry.space_group_name_H-M   'P 1'
#
loop_
_entity.id
_entity.type
_entity.pdbx_description
1 polymer ?
#
loop_
_entity_poly.entity_id
_entity_poly.type
_entity_poly.pdbx_seq_one_letter_code
_entity_poly.pdbx_strand_id
1 'polypeptide(L)'
;MKSLAEIEQEARQVKAALPGYIAIRDLAAAALTGMADDLGLDLEERDVRDLATAVVDAIHKPAELQGIAFACTVADMEVAANDRWLLTPAREKAKSDPDARKTLPYLEQHAEGAQKVRNELVERLARVGREWMAKRQPAAVVAMPPAEARAESRTAA
;
A
#
# COMPACT_ATOMS: atom_id res chain seq x y z
N MET A 1 17.79 -6.91 -14.51
CA MET A 1 17.45 -6.25 -13.23
C MET A 1 17.05 -4.82 -13.53
N LYS A 2 15.98 -4.30 -12.92
CA LYS A 2 15.62 -2.88 -13.04
C LYS A 2 16.66 -2.03 -12.30
N SER A 3 16.94 -0.84 -12.83
CA SER A 3 17.73 0.19 -12.17
C SER A 3 16.96 0.78 -10.98
N LEU A 4 17.69 1.38 -10.02
CA LEU A 4 17.08 2.05 -8.87
C LEU A 4 16.11 3.16 -9.31
N ALA A 5 16.45 3.91 -10.37
CA ALA A 5 15.61 4.96 -10.91
C ALA A 5 14.26 4.43 -11.45
N GLU A 6 14.26 3.28 -12.11
CA GLU A 6 13.03 2.63 -12.57
C GLU A 6 12.16 2.15 -11.39
N ILE A 7 12.80 1.58 -10.37
CA ILE A 7 12.11 1.11 -9.15
C ILE A 7 11.48 2.31 -8.42
N GLU A 8 12.20 3.43 -8.30
CA GLU A 8 11.67 4.66 -7.71
C GLU A 8 10.50 5.22 -8.49
N GLN A 9 10.57 5.19 -9.83
CA GLN A 9 9.47 5.65 -10.66
C GLN A 9 8.21 4.79 -10.46
N GLU A 10 8.37 3.47 -10.36
CA GLU A 10 7.27 2.57 -10.07
C GLU A 10 6.70 2.79 -8.67
N ALA A 11 7.56 2.97 -7.67
CA ALA A 11 7.13 3.31 -6.31
C ALA A 11 6.32 4.63 -6.29
N ARG A 12 6.72 5.64 -7.09
CA ARG A 12 5.95 6.88 -7.26
C ARG A 12 4.58 6.64 -7.87
N GLN A 13 4.50 5.82 -8.92
CA GLN A 13 3.22 5.45 -9.54
C GLN A 13 2.31 4.69 -8.56
N VAL A 14 2.87 3.75 -7.79
CA VAL A 14 2.12 3.04 -6.75
C VAL A 14 1.60 4.02 -5.71
N LYS A 15 2.45 4.90 -5.15
CA LYS A 15 2.05 5.92 -4.17
C LYS A 15 0.91 6.79 -4.70
N ALA A 16 0.99 7.23 -5.96
CA ALA A 16 -0.05 8.04 -6.60
C ALA A 16 -1.37 7.27 -6.80
N ALA A 17 -1.31 5.95 -6.96
CA ALA A 17 -2.47 5.09 -7.16
C ALA A 17 -3.13 4.60 -5.85
N LEU A 18 -2.46 4.78 -4.69
CA LEU A 18 -2.97 4.31 -3.41
C LEU A 18 -4.30 5.00 -3.07
N PRO A 19 -5.34 4.24 -2.69
CA PRO A 19 -6.60 4.82 -2.29
C PRO A 19 -6.44 5.57 -0.97
N GLY A 20 -7.06 6.75 -0.90
CA GLY A 20 -7.24 7.48 0.35
C GLY A 20 -8.28 6.80 1.24
N TYR A 21 -8.37 7.25 2.49
CA TYR A 21 -9.27 6.69 3.49
C TYR A 21 -10.73 6.57 3.00
N ILE A 22 -11.27 7.62 2.38
CA ILE A 22 -12.64 7.64 1.85
C ILE A 22 -12.83 6.55 0.78
N ALA A 23 -11.88 6.42 -0.16
CA ALA A 23 -11.95 5.41 -1.20
C ALA A 23 -11.87 3.98 -0.66
N ILE A 24 -11.10 3.75 0.42
CA ILE A 24 -11.05 2.44 1.10
C ILE A 24 -12.40 2.14 1.78
N ARG A 25 -12.98 3.13 2.45
CA ARG A 25 -14.30 3.00 3.10
C ARG A 25 -15.39 2.70 2.06
N ASP A 26 -15.40 3.43 0.95
CA ASP A 26 -16.40 3.26 -0.10
C ASP A 26 -16.22 1.91 -0.83
N LEU A 27 -14.98 1.43 -1.00
CA LEU A 27 -14.71 0.08 -1.49
C LEU A 27 -15.26 -1.00 -0.55
N ALA A 28 -15.05 -0.85 0.76
CA ALA A 28 -15.61 -1.76 1.75
C ALA A 28 -17.14 -1.74 1.74
N ALA A 29 -17.75 -0.56 1.64
CA ALA A 29 -19.20 -0.40 1.56
C ALA A 29 -19.77 -1.04 0.28
N ALA A 30 -19.11 -0.86 -0.87
CA ALA A 30 -19.51 -1.46 -2.13
C ALA A 30 -19.41 -3.00 -2.09
N ALA A 31 -18.34 -3.55 -1.51
CA ALA A 31 -18.19 -4.99 -1.32
C ALA A 31 -19.30 -5.56 -0.43
N LEU A 32 -19.66 -4.87 0.65
CA LEU A 32 -20.77 -5.25 1.54
C LEU A 32 -22.13 -5.15 0.83
N THR A 33 -22.34 -4.11 0.02
CA THR A 33 -23.62 -3.86 -0.69
C THR A 33 -23.85 -4.87 -1.80
N GLY A 34 -22.87 -5.08 -2.68
CA GLY A 34 -22.99 -6.07 -3.77
C GLY A 34 -23.24 -7.48 -3.22
N MET A 35 -22.64 -7.81 -2.08
CA MET A 35 -22.91 -9.07 -1.40
C MET A 35 -24.31 -9.13 -0.80
N ALA A 36 -24.81 -8.06 -0.16
CA ALA A 36 -26.19 -8.03 0.34
C ALA A 36 -27.21 -8.24 -0.79
N ASP A 37 -26.93 -7.71 -1.98
CA ASP A 37 -27.77 -7.85 -3.18
C ASP A 37 -27.68 -9.26 -3.79
N ASP A 38 -26.49 -9.86 -3.85
CA ASP A 38 -26.26 -11.22 -4.36
C ASP A 38 -26.98 -12.28 -3.52
N LEU A 39 -27.22 -11.99 -2.24
CA LEU A 39 -27.60 -13.00 -1.28
C LEU A 39 -29.10 -13.15 -1.00
N GLY A 40 -29.97 -12.20 -1.33
CA GLY A 40 -31.45 -12.38 -1.29
C GLY A 40 -32.02 -13.13 -0.06
N LEU A 41 -31.44 -12.88 1.11
CA LEU A 41 -31.00 -13.84 2.14
C LEU A 41 -31.90 -14.99 2.62
N ASP A 42 -31.35 -16.22 2.54
CA ASP A 42 -30.94 -17.06 3.70
C ASP A 42 -29.52 -17.64 3.41
N LEU A 43 -28.56 -17.51 4.33
CA LEU A 43 -27.10 -17.67 4.08
C LEU A 43 -26.53 -18.97 4.67
N GLU A 44 -25.81 -19.75 3.86
CA GLU A 44 -25.03 -20.90 4.35
C GLU A 44 -23.70 -20.45 5.01
N GLU A 45 -23.16 -21.27 5.93
CA GLU A 45 -21.94 -20.96 6.71
C GLU A 45 -20.71 -20.67 5.80
N ARG A 46 -20.64 -21.33 4.64
CA ARG A 46 -19.55 -21.17 3.68
C ARG A 46 -19.54 -19.76 3.08
N ASP A 47 -20.70 -19.25 2.70
CA ASP A 47 -20.83 -17.96 2.03
C ASP A 47 -20.50 -16.80 2.98
N VAL A 48 -20.86 -16.94 4.26
CA VAL A 48 -20.46 -15.99 5.33
C VAL A 48 -18.94 -15.92 5.47
N ARG A 49 -18.25 -17.06 5.38
CA ARG A 49 -16.78 -17.12 5.47
C ARG A 49 -16.10 -16.49 4.25
N ASP A 50 -16.61 -16.77 3.07
CA ASP A 50 -16.08 -16.22 1.81
C ASP A 50 -16.31 -14.70 1.76
N LEU A 51 -17.48 -14.22 2.22
CA LEU A 51 -17.81 -12.80 2.40
C LEU A 51 -16.85 -12.09 3.35
N ALA A 52 -16.62 -12.66 4.53
CA ALA A 52 -15.70 -12.08 5.52
C ALA A 52 -14.28 -11.95 4.96
N THR A 53 -13.83 -12.95 4.18
CA THR A 53 -12.52 -12.96 3.54
C THR A 53 -12.40 -11.85 2.49
N ALA A 54 -13.41 -11.67 1.63
CA ALA A 54 -13.41 -10.64 0.59
C ALA A 54 -13.34 -9.22 1.16
N VAL A 55 -14.09 -8.94 2.24
CA VAL A 55 -14.06 -7.63 2.91
C VAL A 55 -12.70 -7.36 3.54
N VAL A 56 -12.09 -8.36 4.19
CA VAL A 56 -10.76 -8.24 4.79
C VAL A 56 -9.71 -7.96 3.70
N ASP A 57 -9.72 -8.71 2.60
CA ASP A 57 -8.77 -8.54 1.50
C ASP A 57 -8.86 -7.16 0.85
N ALA A 58 -10.09 -6.63 0.70
CA ALA A 58 -10.34 -5.29 0.16
C ALA A 58 -9.68 -4.18 0.97
N ILE A 59 -9.53 -4.37 2.29
CA ILE A 59 -8.94 -3.38 3.22
C ILE A 59 -7.46 -3.67 3.47
N HIS A 60 -7.10 -4.94 3.64
CA HIS A 60 -5.78 -5.37 4.08
C HIS A 60 -4.68 -4.94 3.12
N LYS A 61 -4.86 -5.18 1.81
CA LYS A 61 -3.80 -4.90 0.84
C LYS A 61 -3.52 -3.40 0.68
N PRO A 62 -4.54 -2.51 0.58
CA PRO A 62 -4.32 -1.07 0.65
C PRO A 62 -3.65 -0.61 1.94
N ALA A 63 -4.05 -1.15 3.10
CA ALA A 63 -3.46 -0.79 4.39
C ALA A 63 -1.98 -1.20 4.49
N GLU A 64 -1.62 -2.40 4.02
CA GLU A 64 -0.22 -2.85 3.93
C GLU A 64 0.61 -1.88 3.09
N LEU A 65 0.14 -1.52 1.90
CA LEU A 65 0.85 -0.63 0.99
C LEU A 65 0.99 0.79 1.55
N GLN A 66 -0.04 1.31 2.24
CA GLN A 66 0.02 2.58 2.96
C GLN A 66 1.09 2.54 4.06
N GLY A 67 1.17 1.44 4.83
CA GLY A 67 2.20 1.26 5.85
C GLY A 67 3.61 1.28 5.28
N ILE A 68 3.85 0.59 4.15
CA ILE A 68 5.14 0.61 3.47
C ILE A 68 5.45 2.02 2.93
N ALA A 69 4.47 2.69 2.31
CA ALA A 69 4.66 4.05 1.80
C ALA A 69 5.01 5.07 2.89
N PHE A 70 4.39 4.94 4.07
CA PHE A 70 4.74 5.71 5.25
C PHE A 70 6.18 5.42 5.71
N ALA A 71 6.56 4.15 5.83
CA ALA A 71 7.92 3.75 6.19
C ALA A 71 8.97 4.31 5.21
N CYS A 72 8.69 4.31 3.89
CA CYS A 72 9.56 4.96 2.91
C CYS A 72 9.74 6.46 3.20
N THR A 73 8.67 7.16 3.58
CA THR A 73 8.72 8.60 3.88
C THR A 73 9.58 8.88 5.11
N VAL A 74 9.44 8.08 6.16
CA VAL A 74 10.30 8.17 7.35
C VAL A 74 11.76 7.90 6.96
N ALA A 75 12.02 6.85 6.18
CA ALA A 75 13.38 6.53 5.75
C ALA A 75 14.01 7.63 4.86
N ASP A 76 13.24 8.27 3.97
CA ASP A 76 13.67 9.42 3.19
C ASP A 76 14.06 10.61 4.10
N MET A 77 13.26 10.86 5.15
CA MET A 77 13.57 11.90 6.15
C MET A 77 14.85 11.60 6.93
N GLU A 78 15.04 10.35 7.37
CA GLU A 78 16.24 9.94 8.12
C GLU A 78 17.51 10.01 7.27
N VAL A 79 17.45 9.59 6.00
CA VAL A 79 18.57 9.73 5.06
C VAL A 79 18.94 11.21 4.88
N ALA A 80 17.95 12.07 4.67
CA ALA A 80 18.18 13.51 4.54
C ALA A 80 18.74 14.14 5.83
N ALA A 81 18.28 13.68 7.00
CA ALA A 81 18.76 14.13 8.29
C ALA A 81 20.21 13.69 8.54
N ASN A 82 20.56 12.45 8.19
CA ASN A 82 21.93 11.93 8.30
C ASN A 82 22.90 12.76 7.46
N ASP A 83 22.56 13.05 6.20
CA ASP A 83 23.45 13.85 5.35
C ASP A 83 23.64 15.27 5.89
N ARG A 84 22.53 15.93 6.27
CA ARG A 84 22.52 17.33 6.69
C ARG A 84 23.10 17.56 8.08
N TRP A 85 22.75 16.72 9.05
CA TRP A 85 23.01 16.98 10.47
C TRP A 85 24.07 16.06 11.08
N LEU A 86 24.32 14.90 10.49
CA LEU A 86 25.32 13.95 10.99
C LEU A 86 26.61 14.03 10.19
N LEU A 87 26.56 13.72 8.89
CA LEU A 87 27.74 13.55 8.05
C LEU A 87 28.43 14.87 7.72
N THR A 88 27.68 15.87 7.26
CA THR A 88 28.26 17.17 6.87
C THR A 88 29.05 17.81 8.02
N PRO A 89 28.49 17.96 9.24
CA PRO A 89 29.24 18.50 10.37
C PRO A 89 30.42 17.61 10.81
N ALA A 90 30.25 16.28 10.79
CA ALA A 90 31.31 15.34 11.17
C ALA A 90 32.52 15.41 10.23
N ARG A 91 32.28 15.52 8.92
CA ARG A 91 33.34 15.68 7.90
C ARG A 91 34.11 16.98 8.08
N GLU A 92 33.42 18.08 8.37
CA GLU A 92 34.07 19.35 8.65
C GLU A 92 34.92 19.28 9.93
N LYS A 93 34.38 18.70 11.01
CA LYS A 93 35.10 18.56 12.28
C LYS A 93 36.33 17.64 12.17
N ALA A 94 36.23 16.57 11.39
CA ALA A 94 37.33 15.62 11.17
C ALA A 94 38.59 16.25 10.54
N LYS A 95 38.46 17.40 9.85
CA LYS A 95 39.61 18.13 9.27
C LYS A 95 40.59 18.61 10.33
N SER A 96 40.11 19.01 11.51
CA SER A 96 40.93 19.58 12.60
C SER A 96 40.99 18.69 13.84
N ASP A 97 40.01 17.82 14.06
CA ASP A 97 39.91 16.97 15.26
C ASP A 97 40.26 15.50 14.95
N PRO A 98 41.36 14.95 15.54
CA PRO A 98 41.77 13.56 15.36
C PRO A 98 40.74 12.53 15.85
N ASP A 99 39.95 12.84 16.87
CA ASP A 99 38.96 11.90 17.40
C ASP A 99 37.71 11.90 16.53
N ALA A 100 37.29 13.05 16.01
CA ALA A 100 36.25 13.10 14.97
C ALA A 100 36.65 12.32 13.70
N ARG A 101 37.95 12.34 13.35
CA ARG A 101 38.52 11.54 12.24
C ARG A 101 38.38 10.03 12.46
N LYS A 102 38.50 9.56 13.72
CA LYS A 102 38.29 8.15 14.08
C LYS A 102 36.81 7.77 14.08
N THR A 103 35.93 8.69 14.46
CA THR A 103 34.48 8.42 14.55
C THR A 103 33.77 8.50 13.19
N LEU A 104 34.26 9.32 12.26
CA LEU A 104 33.63 9.56 10.96
C LEU A 104 33.26 8.27 10.18
N PRO A 105 34.13 7.25 10.05
CA PRO A 105 33.78 6.03 9.31
C PRO A 105 32.56 5.28 9.89
N TYR A 106 32.37 5.31 11.21
CA TYR A 106 31.21 4.68 11.85
C TYR A 106 29.90 5.43 11.56
N LEU A 107 29.97 6.76 11.47
CA LEU A 107 28.83 7.59 11.09
C LEU A 107 28.47 7.39 9.61
N GLU A 108 29.48 7.27 8.75
CA GLU A 108 29.28 6.95 7.33
C GLU A 108 28.65 5.56 7.15
N GLN A 109 29.14 4.55 7.88
CA GLN A 109 28.54 3.22 7.89
C GLN A 109 27.07 3.24 8.37
N HIS A 110 26.77 4.02 9.41
CA HIS A 110 25.39 4.18 9.87
C HIS A 110 24.48 4.79 8.80
N ALA A 111 24.93 5.87 8.15
CA ALA A 111 24.19 6.53 7.08
C ALA A 111 23.99 5.62 5.85
N GLU A 112 25.01 4.82 5.49
CA GLU A 112 24.89 3.81 4.45
C GLU A 112 23.84 2.74 4.81
N GLY A 113 23.80 2.29 6.06
CA GLY A 113 22.77 1.38 6.56
C GLY A 113 21.36 1.96 6.39
N ALA A 114 21.15 3.23 6.75
CA ALA A 114 19.87 3.91 6.56
C ALA A 114 19.48 4.00 5.08
N GLN A 115 20.44 4.32 4.19
CA GLN A 115 20.22 4.36 2.75
C GLN A 115 19.81 2.99 2.19
N LYS A 116 20.43 1.91 2.68
CA LYS A 116 20.10 0.54 2.27
C LYS A 116 18.67 0.18 2.66
N VAL A 117 18.27 0.44 3.90
CA VAL A 117 16.90 0.20 4.38
C VAL A 117 15.89 0.97 3.53
N ARG A 118 16.17 2.23 3.21
CA ARG A 118 15.33 3.06 2.33
C ARG A 118 15.16 2.41 0.95
N ASN A 119 16.25 1.94 0.35
CA ASN A 119 16.21 1.30 -0.97
C ASN A 119 15.38 0.01 -0.96
N GLU A 120 15.55 -0.82 0.08
CA GLU A 120 14.77 -2.05 0.26
C GLU A 120 13.26 -1.77 0.42
N LEU A 121 12.90 -0.71 1.15
CA LEU A 121 11.50 -0.28 1.31
C LEU A 121 10.89 0.17 -0.02
N VAL A 122 11.63 0.96 -0.81
CA VAL A 122 11.20 1.41 -2.14
C VAL A 122 11.01 0.25 -3.11
N GLU A 123 11.94 -0.72 -3.09
CA GLU A 123 11.82 -1.96 -3.86
C GLU A 123 10.59 -2.77 -3.45
N ARG A 124 10.37 -2.91 -2.14
CA ARG A 124 9.21 -3.64 -1.61
C ARG A 124 7.90 -2.96 -2.02
N LEU A 125 7.83 -1.64 -1.94
CA LEU A 125 6.66 -0.87 -2.35
C LEU A 125 6.36 -1.07 -3.84
N ALA A 126 7.38 -0.97 -4.70
CA ALA A 126 7.22 -1.21 -6.12
C ALA A 126 6.76 -2.64 -6.40
N ARG A 127 7.35 -3.65 -5.75
CA ARG A 127 6.99 -5.06 -5.95
C ARG A 127 5.55 -5.37 -5.53
N VAL A 128 5.20 -5.07 -4.28
CA VAL A 128 3.87 -5.37 -3.75
C VAL A 128 2.80 -4.52 -4.42
N GLY A 129 3.14 -3.27 -4.76
CA GLY A 129 2.24 -2.36 -5.48
C GLY A 129 1.92 -2.84 -6.89
N ARG A 130 2.89 -3.41 -7.62
CA ARG A 130 2.63 -4.01 -8.94
C ARG A 130 1.65 -5.18 -8.87
N GLU A 131 1.83 -6.08 -7.91
CA GLU A 131 0.92 -7.22 -7.71
C GLU A 131 -0.51 -6.74 -7.41
N TRP A 132 -0.64 -5.72 -6.57
CA TRP A 132 -1.93 -5.12 -6.25
C TRP A 132 -2.56 -4.43 -7.46
N MET A 133 -1.82 -3.59 -8.20
CA MET A 133 -2.34 -2.91 -9.39
C MET A 133 -2.73 -3.89 -10.50
N ALA A 134 -2.01 -4.99 -10.68
CA ALA A 134 -2.36 -6.03 -11.65
C ALA A 134 -3.67 -6.75 -11.29
N LYS A 135 -3.93 -6.98 -10.00
CA LYS A 135 -5.19 -7.57 -9.50
C LYS A 135 -6.36 -6.59 -9.52
N ARG A 136 -6.09 -5.28 -9.61
CA ARG A 136 -7.08 -4.21 -9.61
C ARG A 136 -7.72 -3.96 -10.99
N GLN A 137 -7.54 -4.85 -11.97
CA GLN A 137 -8.37 -4.77 -13.19
C GLN A 137 -9.83 -4.75 -12.75
N PRO A 138 -10.63 -3.78 -13.22
CA PRO A 138 -12.00 -3.67 -12.78
C PRO A 138 -12.68 -4.99 -13.16
N ALA A 139 -13.17 -5.73 -12.16
CA ALA A 139 -14.27 -6.63 -12.42
C ALA A 139 -15.30 -5.76 -13.15
N ALA A 140 -15.56 -6.08 -14.43
CA ALA A 140 -16.58 -5.39 -15.18
C ALA A 140 -17.83 -5.44 -14.30
N VAL A 141 -18.26 -4.29 -13.80
CA VAL A 141 -19.52 -4.19 -13.08
C VAL A 141 -20.55 -4.57 -14.15
N VAL A 142 -21.01 -5.82 -14.11
CA VAL A 142 -22.04 -6.30 -15.01
C VAL A 142 -23.26 -5.47 -14.67
N ALA A 143 -23.65 -4.57 -15.57
CA ALA A 143 -24.89 -3.83 -15.41
C ALA A 143 -26.02 -4.86 -15.35
N MET A 144 -26.59 -5.06 -14.16
CA MET A 144 -27.76 -5.92 -14.02
C MET A 144 -28.92 -5.27 -14.79
N PRO A 145 -29.61 -6.02 -15.67
CA PRO A 145 -30.85 -5.54 -16.25
C PRO A 145 -31.86 -5.29 -15.11
N PRO A 146 -32.73 -4.27 -15.24
CA PRO A 146 -33.67 -3.92 -14.19
C PRO A 146 -34.51 -5.14 -13.82
N ALA A 147 -34.60 -5.44 -12.52
CA ALA A 147 -35.43 -6.51 -12.01
C ALA A 147 -36.89 -6.22 -12.42
N GLU A 148 -37.40 -6.97 -13.40
CA GLU A 148 -38.82 -6.96 -13.71
C GLU A 148 -39.56 -7.43 -12.46
N ALA A 149 -40.32 -6.51 -11.88
CA ALA A 149 -41.23 -6.79 -10.79
C ALA A 149 -42.13 -7.97 -11.20
N ARG A 150 -41.92 -9.13 -10.59
CA ARG A 150 -42.90 -10.21 -10.59
C ARG A 150 -44.14 -9.68 -9.89
N ALA A 151 -45.07 -9.15 -10.68
CA ALA A 151 -46.45 -9.00 -10.27
C ALA A 151 -46.98 -10.43 -10.03
N GLU A 152 -47.19 -10.72 -8.75
CA GLU A 152 -47.85 -11.90 -8.24
C GLU A 152 -49.19 -12.08 -8.97
N SER A 153 -49.33 -13.19 -9.69
CA SER A 153 -50.62 -13.72 -10.12
C SER A 153 -50.72 -15.14 -9.60
N ARG A 154 -50.88 -15.27 -8.28
CA ARG A 154 -51.46 -16.43 -7.63
C ARG A 154 -52.62 -15.97 -6.76
N THR A 155 -53.77 -15.78 -7.39
CA THR A 155 -55.04 -16.15 -6.75
C THR A 155 -55.44 -17.49 -7.34
N ALA A 156 -55.50 -18.47 -6.45
CA ALA A 156 -56.02 -19.80 -6.68
C ALA A 156 -57.56 -19.81 -6.63
N ALA A 157 -58.11 -20.94 -7.10
CA ALA A 157 -59.51 -21.38 -7.16
C ALA A 157 -60.31 -20.94 -8.40
#